data_AF-A0A848B944-F1
#
_entry.id   AF-A0A848B944-F1
#
_cell.length_a   1.000
_cell.length_b   1.000
_cell.length_c   1.000
_cell.angle_alpha   90.00
_cell.angle_beta   90.00
_cell.angle_gamma   90.00
#
_symmetry.space_group_name_H-M   'P 1'
#
loop_
_entity.id
_entity.type
_entity.pdbx_description
1 polymer ?
#
loop_
_entity_poly.entity_id
_entity_poly.type
_entity_poly.pdbx_seq_one_letter_code
_entity_poly.pdbx_strand_id
1 'polypeptide(L)'
;MDNINVSITNQQHKSNAPWILGIIAFCTSIPNILCATVCAAVGAGISAAAATHNATTQAEVESAVNNAGESMAGALVLFIVINILCFIFSFFGKSKISVITGILLILGAIFILINGFVGLGSMLWGSVTGILYLIDGIFSIINKKRIA
;
A
#
# COMPACT_ATOMS: atom_id res chain seq x y z
N MET A 1 24.02 -7.40 -50.65
CA MET A 1 23.32 -6.21 -51.14
C MET A 1 21.89 -6.65 -51.39
N ASP A 2 20.88 -6.37 -50.56
CA ASP A 2 20.73 -5.27 -49.61
C ASP A 2 19.85 -5.66 -48.41
N ASN A 3 20.33 -5.25 -47.24
CA ASN A 3 19.55 -4.70 -46.12
C ASN A 3 18.06 -5.10 -46.01
N ILE A 4 17.80 -6.36 -45.68
CA ILE A 4 16.64 -6.69 -44.82
C ILE A 4 17.08 -6.54 -43.36
N ASN A 5 17.80 -5.45 -43.08
CA ASN A 5 17.64 -4.66 -41.87
C ASN A 5 16.20 -4.12 -41.89
N VAL A 6 15.23 -5.02 -41.84
CA VAL A 6 14.01 -4.75 -41.09
C VAL A 6 14.55 -4.60 -39.69
N SER A 7 14.98 -3.37 -39.42
CA SER A 7 14.88 -2.71 -38.16
C SER A 7 13.42 -2.90 -37.77
N ILE A 8 13.12 -4.10 -37.26
CA ILE A 8 12.17 -4.30 -36.19
C ILE A 8 12.78 -3.52 -35.04
N THR A 9 12.79 -2.19 -35.18
CA THR A 9 12.49 -1.28 -34.11
C THR A 9 11.08 -1.68 -33.71
N ASN A 10 11.02 -2.81 -33.00
CA ASN A 10 9.98 -3.08 -32.04
C ASN A 10 10.14 -1.88 -31.11
N GLN A 11 9.43 -0.81 -31.45
CA GLN A 11 9.23 0.33 -30.58
C GLN A 11 8.52 -0.32 -29.40
N GLN A 12 9.29 -0.90 -28.47
CA GLN A 12 8.80 -1.57 -27.29
C GLN A 12 8.20 -0.46 -26.44
N HIS A 13 6.98 -0.08 -26.80
CA HIS A 13 6.33 1.08 -26.26
C HIS A 13 6.16 0.83 -24.76
N LYS A 14 6.76 1.69 -23.95
CA LYS A 14 6.78 1.53 -22.50
C LYS A 14 5.36 1.73 -21.99
N SER A 15 4.77 0.71 -21.36
CA SER A 15 3.38 0.78 -20.93
C SER A 15 3.20 1.90 -19.89
N ASN A 16 2.16 2.71 -20.06
CA ASN A 16 1.70 3.69 -19.06
C ASN A 16 0.90 3.03 -17.92
N ALA A 17 0.65 1.71 -18.01
CA ALA A 17 -0.11 0.96 -17.02
C ALA A 17 0.35 1.18 -15.58
N PRO A 18 1.67 1.23 -15.25
CA PRO A 18 2.10 1.40 -13.87
C PRO A 18 1.56 2.68 -13.22
N TRP A 19 1.67 3.80 -13.94
CA TRP A 19 1.25 5.08 -13.41
C TRP A 19 -0.28 5.23 -13.35
N ILE A 20 -1.00 4.72 -14.35
CA ILE A 20 -2.47 4.73 -14.38
C ILE A 20 -3.04 3.86 -13.25
N LEU A 21 -2.47 2.67 -13.05
CA LEU A 21 -2.87 1.77 -11.96
C LEU A 21 -2.53 2.37 -10.59
N GLY A 22 -1.39 3.05 -10.46
CA GLY A 22 -1.04 3.79 -9.25
C GLY A 22 -2.06 4.87 -8.89
N ILE A 23 -2.55 5.65 -9.86
CA ILE A 23 -3.60 6.66 -9.64
C ILE A 23 -4.90 5.99 -9.16
N ILE A 24 -5.33 4.93 -9.84
CA ILE A 24 -6.57 4.23 -9.48
C ILE A 24 -6.44 3.62 -8.08
N ALA A 25 -5.31 2.99 -7.77
CA ALA A 25 -5.03 2.44 -6.45
C ALA A 25 -5.01 3.52 -5.36
N PHE A 26 -4.47 4.70 -5.67
CA PHE A 26 -4.53 5.84 -4.75
C PHE A 26 -5.96 6.33 -4.52
N CYS A 27 -6.78 6.42 -5.57
CA CYS A 27 -8.19 6.76 -5.43
C CYS A 27 -8.96 5.74 -4.58
N THR A 28 -8.69 4.43 -4.74
CA THR A 28 -9.31 3.39 -3.90
C THR A 28 -8.75 3.35 -2.48
N SER A 29 -7.55 3.90 -2.26
CA SER A 29 -6.96 4.03 -0.92
C SER A 29 -7.68 5.05 -0.05
N ILE A 30 -8.34 6.07 -0.63
CA ILE A 30 -9.05 7.10 0.15
C ILE A 30 -10.21 6.49 0.98
N PRO A 31 -11.17 5.76 0.39
CA PRO A 31 -12.19 5.03 1.16
C PRO A 31 -11.59 4.03 2.15
N ASN A 32 -10.45 3.42 1.80
CA ASN A 32 -9.78 2.46 2.66
C ASN A 32 -9.20 3.12 3.92
N ILE A 33 -8.55 4.29 3.78
CA ILE A 33 -8.00 5.07 4.89
C ILE A 33 -9.12 5.60 5.77
N LEU A 34 -10.23 6.08 5.18
CA LEU A 34 -11.43 6.49 5.91
C LEU A 34 -12.04 5.34 6.72
N CYS A 35 -12.07 4.13 6.16
CA CYS A 35 -12.50 2.96 6.94
C CYS A 35 -11.50 2.66 8.06
N ALA A 36 -10.21 2.80 7.79
CA ALA A 36 -9.16 2.49 8.75
C ALA A 36 -9.08 3.43 9.94
N THR A 37 -9.39 4.71 9.77
CA THR A 37 -9.49 5.64 10.89
C THR A 37 -10.61 5.22 11.85
N VAL A 38 -11.77 4.82 11.32
CA VAL A 38 -12.91 4.37 12.12
C VAL A 38 -12.60 3.04 12.82
N CYS A 39 -12.03 2.08 12.09
CA CYS A 39 -11.65 0.79 12.67
C CYS A 39 -10.55 0.93 13.74
N ALA A 40 -9.56 1.80 13.54
CA ALA A 40 -8.53 2.10 14.54
C ALA A 40 -9.13 2.72 15.82
N ALA A 41 -10.08 3.66 15.68
CA ALA A 41 -10.76 4.28 16.82
C ALA A 41 -11.56 3.26 17.65
N VAL A 42 -12.31 2.39 16.97
CA VAL A 42 -13.07 1.30 17.62
C VAL A 42 -12.11 0.29 18.28
N GLY A 43 -11.05 -0.11 17.58
CA GLY A 43 -10.04 -1.04 18.09
C GLY A 43 -9.32 -0.50 19.33
N ALA A 44 -8.97 0.79 19.34
CA ALA A 44 -8.41 1.47 20.52
C ALA A 44 -9.40 1.46 21.70
N GLY A 45 -10.69 1.72 21.44
CA GLY A 45 -11.73 1.69 22.46
C GLY A 45 -11.92 0.30 23.10
N ILE A 46 -11.96 -0.76 22.29
CA ILE A 46 -12.09 -2.14 22.78
C ILE A 46 -10.83 -2.56 23.57
N SER A 47 -9.64 -2.23 23.05
CA SER A 47 -8.37 -2.55 23.71
C SER A 47 -8.22 -1.82 25.05
N ALA A 48 -8.62 -0.54 25.09
CA ALA A 48 -8.66 0.25 26.31
C ALA A 48 -9.68 -0.31 27.32
N ALA A 49 -10.87 -0.71 26.88
CA ALA A 49 -11.89 -1.31 27.74
C ALA A 49 -11.42 -2.65 28.35
N ALA A 50 -10.79 -3.51 27.56
CA ALA A 50 -10.23 -4.77 28.03
C ALA A 50 -9.09 -4.57 29.05
N ALA A 51 -8.21 -3.59 28.81
CA ALA A 51 -7.12 -3.28 29.73
C ALA A 51 -7.63 -2.61 31.02
N THR A 52 -8.63 -1.73 30.92
CA THR A 52 -9.29 -1.09 32.06
C THR A 52 -9.95 -2.10 32.98
N HIS A 53 -10.55 -3.17 32.43
CA HIS A 53 -11.17 -4.24 33.22
C HIS A 53 -10.18 -5.01 34.12
N ASN A 54 -8.90 -5.05 33.75
CA ASN A 54 -7.85 -5.74 34.50
C ASN A 54 -6.99 -4.81 35.37
N ALA A 55 -7.19 -3.49 35.26
CA ALA A 55 -6.46 -2.50 36.02
C ALA A 55 -7.00 -2.39 37.45
N THR A 56 -6.09 -2.25 38.42
CA THR A 56 -6.45 -2.12 39.84
C THR A 56 -6.39 -0.68 40.34
N THR A 57 -5.73 0.19 39.58
CA THR A 57 -5.55 1.60 39.90
C THR A 57 -5.94 2.50 38.73
N GLN A 58 -6.35 3.73 39.04
CA GLN A 58 -6.71 4.73 38.03
C GLN A 58 -5.52 5.11 37.12
N ALA A 59 -4.29 5.07 37.64
CA ALA A 59 -3.08 5.33 36.86
C ALA A 59 -2.80 4.22 35.82
N GLU A 60 -3.11 2.96 36.13
CA GLU A 60 -3.02 1.84 35.18
C GLU A 60 -4.07 1.96 34.08
N VAL A 61 -5.28 2.44 34.40
CA VAL A 61 -6.32 2.72 33.41
C VAL A 61 -5.87 3.80 32.43
N GLU A 62 -5.40 4.93 32.94
CA GLU A 62 -4.97 6.06 32.12
C GLU A 62 -3.79 5.69 31.21
N SER A 63 -2.78 5.00 31.76
CA SER A 63 -1.66 4.50 30.96
C SER A 63 -2.11 3.48 29.91
N ALA A 64 -3.01 2.56 30.22
CA ALA A 64 -3.51 1.59 29.25
C ALA A 64 -4.30 2.22 28.09
N VAL A 65 -5.16 3.20 28.39
CA VAL A 65 -5.91 3.97 27.39
C VAL A 65 -4.95 4.71 26.46
N ASN A 66 -3.94 5.39 27.03
CA ASN A 66 -2.95 6.13 26.26
C ASN A 66 -2.13 5.20 25.35
N ASN A 67 -1.63 4.08 25.87
CA ASN A 67 -0.86 3.10 25.08
C ASN A 67 -1.69 2.49 23.94
N ALA A 68 -2.97 2.19 24.17
CA ALA A 68 -3.88 1.66 23.14
C ALA A 68 -4.13 2.70 22.02
N GLY A 69 -4.33 3.97 22.39
CA GLY A 69 -4.50 5.08 21.46
C GLY A 69 -3.25 5.31 20.60
N GLU A 70 -2.08 5.38 21.23
CA GLU A 70 -0.79 5.61 20.54
C GLU A 70 -0.45 4.46 19.59
N SER A 71 -0.68 3.21 20.00
CA SER A 71 -0.41 2.03 19.16
C SER A 71 -1.27 2.02 17.89
N MET A 72 -2.56 2.33 18.01
CA MET A 72 -3.48 2.37 16.88
C MET A 72 -3.23 3.59 15.98
N ALA A 73 -2.90 4.75 16.56
CA ALA A 73 -2.50 5.93 15.79
C ALA A 73 -1.21 5.69 15.00
N GLY A 74 -0.21 5.06 15.62
CA GLY A 74 1.05 4.71 14.95
C GLY A 74 0.87 3.76 13.77
N ALA A 75 0.02 2.74 13.93
CA ALA A 75 -0.29 1.80 12.85
C ALA A 75 -1.02 2.48 11.68
N LEU A 76 -1.96 3.39 11.96
CA LEU A 76 -2.66 4.17 10.95
C LEU A 76 -1.70 5.09 10.16
N VAL A 77 -0.80 5.78 10.86
CA VAL A 77 0.20 6.66 10.21
C VAL A 77 1.10 5.84 9.28
N LEU A 78 1.61 4.69 9.75
CA LEU A 78 2.42 3.80 8.94
C LEU A 78 1.67 3.33 7.69
N PHE A 79 0.40 2.98 7.84
CA PHE A 79 -0.46 2.56 6.74
C PHE A 79 -0.63 3.66 5.67
N ILE A 80 -0.85 4.91 6.09
CA ILE A 80 -0.96 6.07 5.18
C ILE A 80 0.38 6.30 4.46
N VAL A 81 1.49 6.30 5.18
CA VAL A 81 2.82 6.51 4.62
C VAL A 81 3.15 5.46 3.56
N ILE A 82 2.84 4.19 3.81
CA ILE A 82 3.08 3.11 2.84
C ILE A 82 2.22 3.28 1.59
N ASN A 83 0.95 3.71 1.72
CA ASN A 83 0.10 3.99 0.55
C ASN A 83 0.69 5.11 -0.31
N ILE A 84 1.19 6.18 0.31
CA ILE A 84 1.82 7.29 -0.41
C ILE A 84 3.12 6.85 -1.09
N LEU A 85 3.96 6.06 -0.41
CA LEU A 85 5.19 5.52 -0.98
C LEU A 85 4.90 4.62 -2.18
N CYS A 86 3.90 3.74 -2.08
CA CYS A 86 3.46 2.90 -3.21
C CYS A 86 3.02 3.78 -4.38
N PHE A 87 2.16 4.77 -4.14
CA PHE A 87 1.74 5.71 -5.17
C PHE A 87 2.91 6.40 -5.87
N ILE A 88 3.89 6.90 -5.10
CA ILE A 88 5.10 7.54 -5.65
C ILE A 88 5.91 6.54 -6.48
N PHE A 89 6.09 5.31 -6.00
CA PHE A 89 6.83 4.27 -6.73
C PHE A 89 6.16 3.85 -8.05
N SER A 90 4.83 3.96 -8.16
CA SER A 90 4.10 3.74 -9.43
C SER A 90 4.57 4.65 -10.56
N PHE A 91 4.95 5.90 -10.27
CA PHE A 91 5.51 6.82 -11.27
C PHE A 91 6.89 6.37 -11.76
N PHE A 92 7.66 5.72 -10.90
CA PHE A 92 9.00 5.24 -11.23
C PHE A 92 9.00 3.89 -11.97
N GLY A 93 7.83 3.29 -12.23
CA GLY A 93 7.68 2.07 -13.05
C GLY A 93 8.01 2.22 -14.55
N LYS A 94 8.44 3.41 -14.96
CA LYS A 94 9.07 3.67 -16.26
C LYS A 94 10.56 4.01 -16.17
N SER A 95 11.17 4.04 -14.99
CA SER A 95 12.58 4.43 -14.83
C SER A 95 13.54 3.27 -15.17
N LYS A 96 14.86 3.53 -15.19
CA LYS A 96 15.89 2.49 -15.23
C LYS A 96 15.87 1.60 -13.98
N ILE A 97 15.31 2.13 -12.89
CA ILE A 97 15.20 1.51 -11.56
C ILE A 97 13.90 0.68 -11.41
N SER A 98 13.13 0.52 -12.49
CA SER A 98 11.78 -0.08 -12.50
C SER A 98 11.64 -1.43 -11.78
N VAL A 99 12.68 -2.27 -11.79
CA VAL A 99 12.66 -3.55 -11.06
C VAL A 99 12.71 -3.36 -9.55
N ILE A 100 13.56 -2.46 -9.05
CA ILE A 100 13.65 -2.19 -7.62
C ILE A 100 12.33 -1.58 -7.14
N THR A 101 11.79 -0.61 -7.87
CA THR A 101 10.49 0.00 -7.53
C THR A 101 9.33 -0.98 -7.62
N GLY A 102 9.34 -1.90 -8.57
CA GLY A 102 8.35 -2.97 -8.66
C GLY A 102 8.39 -3.95 -7.49
N ILE A 103 9.58 -4.31 -7.00
CA ILE A 103 9.73 -5.14 -5.80
C ILE A 103 9.21 -4.40 -4.56
N LEU A 104 9.55 -3.12 -4.38
CA LEU A 104 9.03 -2.31 -3.28
C LEU A 104 7.50 -2.17 -3.34
N LEU A 105 6.93 -2.00 -4.53
CA LEU A 105 5.48 -1.98 -4.75
C LEU A 105 4.81 -3.30 -4.33
N ILE A 106 5.41 -4.44 -4.68
CA ILE A 106 4.89 -5.76 -4.27
C ILE A 106 4.94 -5.90 -2.75
N LEU A 107 6.04 -5.52 -2.10
CA LEU A 107 6.16 -5.57 -0.64
C LEU A 107 5.12 -4.66 0.05
N GLY A 108 4.95 -3.43 -0.47
CA GLY A 108 3.94 -2.50 0.03
C GLY A 108 2.50 -3.00 -0.20
N ALA A 109 2.23 -3.60 -1.36
CA ALA A 109 0.94 -4.22 -1.68
C ALA A 109 0.59 -5.37 -0.73
N ILE A 110 1.56 -6.23 -0.41
CA ILE A 110 1.40 -7.32 0.56
C ILE A 110 1.09 -6.75 1.94
N PHE A 111 1.80 -5.70 2.37
CA PHE A 111 1.53 -5.04 3.64
C PHE A 111 0.12 -4.46 3.69
N ILE A 112 -0.33 -3.79 2.62
CA ILE A 112 -1.68 -3.23 2.50
C ILE A 112 -2.75 -4.35 2.54
N LEU A 113 -2.50 -5.48 1.88
CA LEU A 113 -3.38 -6.65 1.91
C LEU A 113 -3.52 -7.24 3.32
N ILE A 114 -2.41 -7.44 4.03
CA ILE A 114 -2.41 -7.96 5.41
C ILE A 114 -3.20 -7.02 6.32
N ASN A 115 -2.93 -5.72 6.26
CA ASN A 115 -3.65 -4.74 7.10
C ASN A 115 -5.13 -4.58 6.72
N GLY A 116 -5.48 -4.81 5.45
CA GLY A 116 -6.86 -4.86 4.97
C GLY A 116 -7.61 -6.13 5.43
N PHE A 117 -6.91 -7.23 5.65
CA PHE A 117 -7.50 -8.49 6.13
C PHE A 117 -7.56 -8.58 7.66
N VAL A 118 -6.55 -8.07 8.37
CA VAL A 118 -6.30 -8.41 9.78
C VAL A 118 -6.81 -7.36 10.77
N GLY A 119 -7.12 -6.11 10.38
CA GLY A 119 -7.82 -5.26 11.36
C GLY A 119 -7.82 -3.74 11.19
N LEU A 120 -7.20 -3.16 10.16
CA LEU A 120 -7.25 -1.71 9.96
C LEU A 120 -8.13 -1.34 8.78
N GLY A 121 -7.97 -1.94 7.60
CA GLY A 121 -8.78 -1.59 6.43
C GLY A 121 -10.13 -2.30 6.35
N SER A 122 -11.02 -1.83 5.48
CA SER A 122 -12.11 -2.69 5.03
C SER A 122 -11.54 -3.82 4.17
N MET A 123 -12.01 -5.04 4.38
CA MET A 123 -11.59 -6.21 3.60
C MET A 123 -11.76 -5.98 2.08
N LEU A 124 -12.79 -5.22 1.69
CA LEU A 124 -13.08 -4.88 0.30
C LEU A 124 -12.09 -3.85 -0.27
N TRP A 125 -12.01 -2.65 0.31
CA TRP A 125 -11.17 -1.56 -0.19
C TRP A 125 -9.66 -1.83 -0.02
N GLY A 126 -9.27 -2.52 1.04
CA GLY A 126 -7.88 -2.95 1.28
C GLY A 126 -7.42 -3.97 0.26
N SER A 127 -8.27 -4.96 -0.05
CA SER A 127 -7.95 -5.95 -1.08
C SER A 127 -7.88 -5.34 -2.47
N VAL A 128 -8.84 -4.48 -2.84
CA VAL A 128 -8.82 -3.79 -4.14
C VAL A 128 -7.55 -2.94 -4.30
N THR A 129 -7.24 -2.11 -3.30
CA THR A 129 -6.05 -1.25 -3.32
C THR A 129 -4.76 -2.07 -3.39
N GLY A 130 -4.66 -3.14 -2.58
CA GLY A 130 -3.49 -4.01 -2.57
C GLY A 130 -3.30 -4.77 -3.89
N ILE A 131 -4.38 -5.30 -4.48
CA ILE A 131 -4.32 -5.99 -5.78
C ILE A 131 -3.88 -5.04 -6.89
N LEU A 132 -4.38 -3.80 -6.90
CA LEU A 132 -3.99 -2.81 -7.90
C LEU A 132 -2.49 -2.47 -7.81
N TYR A 133 -1.96 -2.26 -6.61
CA TYR A 133 -0.51 -2.03 -6.41
C TYR A 133 0.33 -3.28 -6.73
N LEU A 134 -0.20 -4.48 -6.50
CA LEU A 134 0.49 -5.73 -6.86
C LEU A 134 0.62 -5.87 -8.38
N ILE A 135 -0.46 -5.61 -9.12
CA ILE A 135 -0.48 -5.62 -10.59
C ILE A 135 0.46 -4.53 -11.15
N ASP A 136 0.42 -3.33 -10.57
CA ASP A 136 1.33 -2.24 -10.89
C ASP A 136 2.81 -2.65 -10.72
N GLY A 137 3.17 -3.25 -9.58
CA GLY A 137 4.52 -3.77 -9.33
C GLY A 137 4.98 -4.79 -10.38
N ILE A 138 4.09 -5.69 -10.83
CA ILE A 138 4.40 -6.66 -11.89
C ILE A 138 4.65 -5.94 -13.22
N PHE A 139 3.79 -4.99 -13.62
CA PHE A 139 4.00 -4.21 -14.85
C PHE A 139 5.27 -3.36 -14.81
N SER A 140 5.59 -2.82 -13.63
CA SER A 140 6.84 -2.10 -13.35
C SER A 140 8.07 -2.99 -13.58
N ILE A 141 8.06 -4.26 -13.14
CA ILE A 141 9.16 -5.21 -13.40
C ILE A 141 9.27 -5.55 -14.90
N ILE A 142 8.13 -5.81 -15.56
CA ILE A 142 8.08 -6.17 -16.98
C ILE A 142 8.60 -5.04 -17.86
N ASN A 143 8.36 -3.77 -17.48
CA ASN A 143 8.84 -2.61 -18.22
C ASN A 143 10.37 -2.51 -18.31
N LYS A 144 11.16 -3.16 -17.41
CA LYS A 144 12.63 -3.21 -17.54
C LYS A 144 13.09 -4.08 -18.71
N LYS A 145 12.36 -5.16 -19.03
CA LYS A 145 12.68 -6.01 -20.19
C LYS A 145 12.48 -5.30 -21.53
N ARG A 146 11.83 -4.12 -21.52
CA ARG A 146 11.65 -3.23 -22.68
C ARG A 146 12.71 -2.12 -22.80
N ILE A 147 13.77 -2.17 -21.99
CA ILE A 147 14.86 -1.16 -21.96
C ILE A 147 16.16 -1.78 -22.53
N ALA A 148 16.05 -2.70 -23.48
CA ALA A 148 17.21 -3.22 -24.22
C ALA A 148 17.30 -2.53 -25.58
#